data_AF-A0A8M1HDW6-F1
#
_entry.id   AF-A0A8M1HDW6-F1
#
_cell.length_a   1.000
_cell.length_b   1.000
_cell.length_c   1.000
_cell.angle_alpha   90.00
_cell.angle_beta   90.00
_cell.angle_gamma   90.00
#
_symmetry.space_group_name_H-M   'P 1'
#
loop_
_entity.id
_entity.type
_entity.pdbx_description
1 polymer ?
#
loop_
_entity_poly.entity_id
_entity_poly.type
_entity_poly.pdbx_seq_one_letter_code
_entity_poly.pdbx_strand_id
1 'polypeptide(L)'
;MDADLTFSSRRSPVVCLHGCVASSQSLASTVGLDVLKLGGNAADAAVAIAAALAVTEPFSTGPGGDAFCLFYNGKTGEISGINGSGRSPKAQTLDLMEGRGYTADAPPSLFDVLNVTVPGAPACWCDTVHLFGSGKLSLQGVLGGAVELAEVGFPVAEVTAHHWAKGVAALRDAGKELGGDLLLDNRAPKCGQVFRNPALAQTLKASMWEDLEWTEGNTGKTL
;
A
#
# COMPACT_ATOMS: atom_id res chain seq x y z
N MET A 1 45.80 7.82 -8.47
CA MET A 1 45.09 8.92 -9.15
C MET A 1 43.68 8.44 -9.36
N ASP A 2 42.85 8.54 -8.31
CA ASP A 2 41.42 8.29 -8.45
C ASP A 2 40.81 9.60 -8.92
N ALA A 3 40.60 9.69 -10.24
CA ALA A 3 39.78 10.77 -10.77
C ALA A 3 38.35 10.48 -10.31
N ASP A 4 37.88 11.27 -9.33
CA ASP A 4 36.51 11.25 -8.83
C ASP A 4 35.59 11.78 -9.94
N LEU A 5 35.27 10.90 -10.90
CA LEU A 5 34.41 11.21 -12.03
C LEU A 5 32.96 11.24 -11.55
N THR A 6 32.47 12.44 -11.26
CA THR A 6 31.08 12.68 -10.90
C THR A 6 30.22 12.77 -12.16
N PHE A 7 29.42 11.73 -12.42
CA PHE A 7 28.46 11.72 -13.52
C PHE A 7 27.12 12.31 -13.06
N SER A 8 26.75 13.46 -13.59
CA SER A 8 25.42 14.05 -13.39
C SER A 8 24.39 13.35 -14.27
N SER A 9 23.38 12.75 -13.66
CA SER A 9 22.23 12.17 -14.38
C SER A 9 21.15 13.23 -14.61
N ARG A 10 20.44 13.15 -15.74
CA ARG A 10 19.27 13.99 -16.06
C ARG A 10 18.11 13.10 -16.48
N ARG A 11 16.88 13.51 -16.15
CA ARG A 11 15.65 12.88 -16.64
C ARG A 11 14.81 13.92 -17.37
N SER A 12 14.56 13.68 -18.65
CA SER A 12 13.62 14.50 -19.42
C SER A 12 12.18 14.26 -18.92
N PRO A 13 11.28 15.25 -19.05
CA PRO A 13 9.86 15.06 -18.77
C PRO A 13 9.29 13.93 -19.63
N VAL A 14 8.44 13.10 -19.03
CA VAL A 14 7.64 12.12 -19.76
C VAL A 14 6.44 12.83 -20.37
N VAL A 15 6.22 12.66 -21.67
CA VAL A 15 5.09 13.25 -22.41
C VAL A 15 4.24 12.13 -23.02
N CYS A 16 2.92 12.30 -22.99
CA CYS A 16 1.97 11.28 -23.41
C CYS A 16 0.67 11.90 -23.93
N LEU A 17 -0.03 11.19 -24.82
CA LEU A 17 -1.33 11.64 -25.37
C LEU A 17 -2.53 11.03 -24.64
N HIS A 18 -2.42 9.80 -24.13
CA HIS A 18 -3.58 9.01 -23.70
C HIS A 18 -3.60 8.69 -22.19
N GLY A 19 -2.56 9.04 -21.45
CA GLY A 19 -2.47 8.80 -20.01
C GLY A 19 -1.03 8.74 -19.51
N CYS A 20 -0.85 9.13 -18.25
CA CYS A 20 0.44 9.08 -17.54
C CYS A 20 0.22 8.48 -16.16
N VAL A 21 1.22 7.75 -15.67
CA VAL A 21 1.28 7.24 -14.31
C VAL A 21 2.68 7.49 -13.77
N ALA A 22 2.78 7.74 -12.47
CA ALA A 22 4.05 7.93 -11.79
C ALA A 22 3.94 7.40 -10.36
N SER A 23 4.91 6.59 -9.95
CA SER A 23 5.08 6.10 -8.59
C SER A 23 6.56 5.89 -8.24
N SER A 24 6.84 5.59 -6.98
CA SER A 24 8.19 5.26 -6.49
C SER A 24 8.77 3.99 -7.11
N GLN A 25 7.92 3.07 -7.57
CA GLN A 25 8.31 1.79 -8.16
C GLN A 25 7.86 1.67 -9.63
N SER A 26 8.82 1.49 -10.53
CA SER A 26 8.61 1.12 -11.95
C SER A 26 7.62 -0.02 -12.22
N LEU A 27 7.61 -1.11 -11.44
CA LEU A 27 6.68 -2.24 -11.56
C LEU A 27 5.25 -1.81 -11.19
N ALA A 28 5.09 -1.04 -10.11
CA ALA A 28 3.80 -0.47 -9.75
C ALA A 28 3.30 0.52 -10.82
N SER A 29 4.18 1.38 -11.32
CA SER A 29 3.87 2.26 -12.48
C SER A 29 3.46 1.44 -13.71
N THR A 30 4.10 0.30 -13.96
CA THR A 30 3.74 -0.59 -15.08
C THR A 30 2.34 -1.17 -14.89
N VAL A 31 2.02 -1.66 -13.69
CA VAL A 31 0.66 -2.15 -13.36
C VAL A 31 -0.40 -1.08 -13.61
N GLY A 32 -0.15 0.17 -13.16
CA GLY A 32 -1.08 1.28 -13.43
C GLY A 32 -1.23 1.58 -14.92
N LEU A 33 -0.14 1.56 -15.67
CA LEU A 33 -0.16 1.76 -17.13
C LEU A 33 -0.95 0.66 -17.83
N ASP A 34 -0.81 -0.59 -17.38
CA ASP A 34 -1.53 -1.72 -17.96
C ASP A 34 -3.03 -1.64 -17.66
N VAL A 35 -3.44 -1.16 -16.49
CA VAL A 35 -4.85 -0.83 -16.19
C VAL A 35 -5.39 0.26 -17.13
N LEU A 36 -4.62 1.31 -17.43
CA LEU A 36 -5.02 2.31 -18.43
C LEU A 36 -5.17 1.68 -19.83
N LYS A 37 -4.24 0.80 -20.24
CA LYS A 37 -4.32 0.10 -21.55
C LYS A 37 -5.52 -0.84 -21.64
N LEU A 38 -5.95 -1.42 -20.52
CA LEU A 38 -7.17 -2.23 -20.42
C LEU A 38 -8.45 -1.38 -20.45
N GLY A 39 -8.33 -0.06 -20.56
CA GLY A 39 -9.44 0.87 -20.69
C GLY A 39 -9.93 1.46 -19.37
N GLY A 40 -9.23 1.17 -18.27
CA GLY A 40 -9.43 1.84 -16.99
C GLY A 40 -9.12 3.34 -17.07
N ASN A 41 -9.59 4.09 -16.07
CA ASN A 41 -9.30 5.52 -15.95
C ASN A 41 -8.20 5.78 -14.89
N ALA A 42 -7.97 7.05 -14.58
CA ALA A 42 -6.95 7.45 -13.60
C ALA A 42 -7.23 6.95 -12.17
N ALA A 43 -8.49 6.80 -11.77
CA ALA A 43 -8.85 6.26 -10.46
C ALA A 43 -8.54 4.75 -10.38
N ASP A 44 -8.92 3.99 -11.41
CA ASP A 44 -8.59 2.56 -11.52
C ASP A 44 -7.07 2.37 -11.47
N ALA A 45 -6.32 3.12 -12.27
CA ALA A 45 -4.86 3.02 -12.33
C ALA A 45 -4.19 3.41 -11.00
N ALA A 46 -4.69 4.43 -10.30
CA ALA A 46 -4.17 4.85 -9.01
C ALA A 46 -4.32 3.74 -7.94
N VAL A 47 -5.46 3.08 -7.90
CA VAL A 47 -5.71 1.96 -6.97
C VAL A 47 -4.84 0.75 -7.32
N ALA A 48 -4.69 0.44 -8.62
CA ALA A 48 -3.79 -0.61 -9.07
C ALA A 48 -2.33 -0.37 -8.67
N ILE A 49 -1.86 0.88 -8.79
CA ILE A 49 -0.53 1.30 -8.33
C ILE A 49 -0.40 1.16 -6.82
N ALA A 50 -1.38 1.64 -6.05
CA ALA A 50 -1.35 1.56 -4.59
C ALA A 50 -1.27 0.11 -4.09
N ALA A 51 -2.06 -0.78 -4.68
CA ALA A 51 -2.02 -2.21 -4.40
C ALA A 51 -0.68 -2.84 -4.80
N ALA A 52 -0.11 -2.48 -5.96
CA ALA A 52 1.19 -2.98 -6.37
C ALA A 52 2.31 -2.48 -5.45
N LEU A 53 2.25 -1.23 -4.97
CA LEU A 53 3.19 -0.69 -3.99
C LEU A 53 3.10 -1.41 -2.64
N ALA A 54 1.91 -1.82 -2.20
CA ALA A 54 1.78 -2.63 -0.99
C ALA A 54 2.56 -3.95 -1.07
N VAL A 55 2.75 -4.49 -2.27
CA VAL A 55 3.54 -5.70 -2.52
C VAL A 55 5.03 -5.37 -2.69
N THR A 56 5.34 -4.35 -3.49
CA THR A 56 6.72 -4.04 -3.89
C THR A 56 7.48 -3.16 -2.92
N GLU A 57 6.79 -2.46 -2.01
CA GLU A 57 7.33 -1.52 -1.02
C GLU A 57 6.67 -1.68 0.36
N PRO A 58 6.70 -2.89 0.98
CA PRO A 58 5.90 -3.20 2.17
C PRO A 58 6.29 -2.45 3.45
N PHE A 59 7.44 -1.77 3.46
CA PHE A 59 7.87 -0.91 4.57
C PHE A 59 7.54 0.57 4.35
N SER A 60 6.80 0.90 3.30
CA SER A 60 6.36 2.26 2.96
C SER A 60 4.83 2.39 2.98
N THR A 61 4.12 1.37 2.52
CA THR A 61 2.66 1.37 2.41
C THR A 61 2.11 -0.05 2.43
N GLY A 62 0.81 -0.20 2.68
CA GLY A 62 0.15 -1.49 2.66
C GLY A 62 -1.34 -1.41 3.01
N PRO A 63 -2.08 -2.52 2.84
CA PRO A 63 -3.49 -2.60 3.24
C PRO A 63 -3.71 -2.44 4.76
N GLY A 64 -2.65 -2.59 5.56
CA GLY A 64 -2.69 -2.36 7.01
C GLY A 64 -2.58 -0.88 7.42
N GLY A 65 -2.49 0.05 6.46
CA GLY A 65 -2.45 1.48 6.72
C GLY A 65 -3.73 2.21 6.29
N ASP A 66 -3.57 3.51 6.06
CA ASP A 66 -4.62 4.44 5.63
C ASP A 66 -4.34 4.95 4.22
N ALA A 67 -5.36 5.51 3.56
CA ALA A 67 -5.19 6.14 2.25
C ALA A 67 -6.06 7.38 2.09
N PHE A 68 -5.64 8.24 1.15
CA PHE A 68 -6.37 9.44 0.77
C PHE A 68 -6.38 9.53 -0.75
N CYS A 69 -7.52 9.95 -1.31
CA CYS A 69 -7.67 10.18 -2.75
C CYS A 69 -8.11 11.62 -2.98
N LEU A 70 -7.45 12.31 -3.91
CA LEU A 70 -7.97 13.52 -4.53
C LEU A 70 -8.20 13.21 -6.00
N PHE A 71 -9.45 13.34 -6.44
CA PHE A 71 -9.86 12.99 -7.79
C PHE A 71 -10.41 14.23 -8.49
N TYR A 72 -9.81 14.58 -9.63
CA TYR A 72 -10.32 15.62 -10.51
C TYR A 72 -11.12 14.98 -11.65
N ASN A 73 -12.40 15.35 -11.74
CA ASN A 73 -13.24 14.91 -12.84
C ASN A 73 -13.08 15.86 -14.03
N GLY A 74 -12.33 15.43 -15.04
CA GLY A 74 -12.10 16.24 -16.25
C GLY A 74 -13.35 16.54 -17.08
N LYS A 75 -14.49 15.88 -16.84
CA LYS A 75 -15.77 16.18 -17.52
C LYS A 75 -16.55 17.27 -16.81
N THR A 76 -16.58 17.26 -15.48
CA THR A 76 -17.36 18.23 -14.68
C THR A 76 -16.52 19.41 -14.21
N GLY A 77 -15.19 19.26 -14.15
CA GLY A 77 -14.27 20.25 -13.59
C GLY A 77 -14.20 20.24 -12.07
N GLU A 78 -14.82 19.27 -11.40
CA GLU A 78 -14.89 19.19 -9.94
C GLU A 78 -13.73 18.39 -9.36
N ILE A 79 -13.36 18.72 -8.13
CA ILE A 79 -12.40 17.97 -7.32
C ILE A 79 -13.14 17.34 -6.15
N SER A 80 -13.01 16.03 -6.00
CA SER A 80 -13.54 15.27 -4.87
C SER A 80 -12.41 14.66 -4.06
N GLY A 81 -12.65 14.46 -2.76
CA GLY A 81 -11.67 13.87 -1.86
C GLY A 81 -12.25 12.69 -1.08
N ILE A 82 -11.46 11.64 -0.90
CA ILE A 82 -11.75 10.52 0.01
C ILE A 82 -10.72 10.55 1.13
N ASN A 83 -11.20 10.47 2.36
CA ASN A 83 -10.39 10.31 3.55
C ASN A 83 -10.59 8.89 4.09
N GLY A 84 -9.65 8.01 3.79
CA GLY A 84 -9.56 6.66 4.34
C GLY A 84 -8.62 6.59 5.53
N SER A 85 -8.66 7.57 6.42
CA SER A 85 -7.94 7.52 7.70
C SER A 85 -8.72 6.70 8.72
N GLY A 86 -8.02 5.72 9.29
CA GLY A 86 -8.51 4.82 10.29
C GLY A 86 -8.88 5.51 11.59
N ARG A 87 -10.03 5.13 12.16
CA ARG A 87 -10.41 5.57 13.51
C ARG A 87 -9.63 4.77 14.55
N SER A 88 -9.44 5.36 15.74
CA SER A 88 -8.98 4.60 16.89
C SER A 88 -9.98 3.48 17.25
N PRO A 89 -9.51 2.32 17.73
CA PRO A 89 -10.39 1.26 18.20
C PRO A 89 -11.34 1.77 19.30
N LYS A 90 -12.62 1.38 19.24
CA LYS A 90 -13.65 1.82 20.21
C LYS A 90 -13.29 1.53 21.66
N ALA A 91 -12.56 0.44 21.91
CA ALA A 91 -12.12 0.05 23.25
C ALA A 91 -10.91 0.84 23.76
N GLN A 92 -10.22 1.58 22.90
CA GLN A 92 -9.05 2.38 23.26
C GLN A 92 -9.48 3.75 23.77
N THR A 93 -9.89 3.80 25.04
CA THR A 93 -10.26 5.05 25.73
C THR A 93 -9.04 5.69 26.38
N LEU A 94 -9.13 7.00 26.70
CA LEU A 94 -8.09 7.69 27.46
C LEU A 94 -7.86 7.02 28.82
N ASP A 95 -8.94 6.69 29.54
CA ASP A 95 -8.87 5.97 30.83
C ASP A 95 -8.12 4.64 30.73
N LEU A 96 -8.27 3.90 29.62
CA LEU A 96 -7.51 2.66 29.40
C LEU A 96 -6.02 2.95 29.24
N MET A 97 -5.66 3.99 28.50
CA MET A 97 -4.27 4.38 28.24
C MET A 97 -3.61 4.87 29.52
N GLU A 98 -4.27 5.77 30.26
CA GLU A 98 -3.80 6.29 31.55
C GLU A 98 -3.74 5.18 32.61
N GLY A 99 -4.73 4.27 32.63
CA GLY A 99 -4.73 3.09 33.50
C GLY A 99 -3.59 2.12 33.23
N ARG A 100 -2.98 2.16 32.04
CA ARG A 100 -1.75 1.44 31.69
C ARG A 100 -0.47 2.23 31.96
N GLY A 101 -0.59 3.45 32.48
CA GLY A 101 0.53 4.32 32.82
C GLY A 101 1.05 5.16 31.66
N TYR A 102 0.34 5.22 30.54
CA TYR A 102 0.73 6.07 29.41
C TYR A 102 0.30 7.51 29.62
N THR A 103 1.14 8.44 29.20
CA THR A 103 0.87 9.88 29.25
C THR A 103 1.26 10.53 27.92
N ALA A 104 0.95 11.82 27.73
CA ALA A 104 1.39 12.56 26.55
C ALA A 104 2.92 12.59 26.40
N ASP A 105 3.65 12.66 27.52
CA ASP A 105 5.12 12.68 27.54
C ASP A 105 5.75 11.27 27.55
N ALA A 106 4.96 10.24 27.83
CA ALA A 106 5.36 8.84 27.84
C ALA A 106 4.31 7.98 27.09
N PRO A 107 4.22 8.10 25.76
CA PRO A 107 3.30 7.30 24.95
C PRO A 107 3.78 5.83 24.85
N PRO A 108 2.91 4.92 24.37
CA PRO A 108 3.32 3.55 24.06
C PRO A 108 4.51 3.49 23.10
N SER A 109 5.31 2.42 23.20
CA SER A 109 6.38 2.13 22.24
C SER A 109 5.83 2.11 20.82
N LEU A 110 6.62 2.55 19.83
CA LEU A 110 6.20 2.63 18.42
C LEU A 110 5.57 1.33 17.89
N PHE A 111 6.06 0.17 18.34
CA PHE A 111 5.59 -1.16 17.92
C PHE A 111 4.55 -1.78 18.87
N ASP A 112 4.02 -1.03 19.84
CA ASP A 112 2.92 -1.49 20.67
C ASP A 112 1.64 -1.62 19.82
N VAL A 113 0.89 -2.70 20.02
CA VAL A 113 -0.39 -2.96 19.36
C VAL A 113 -1.40 -1.82 19.58
N LEU A 114 -1.26 -1.08 20.68
CA LEU A 114 -2.09 0.10 20.97
C LEU A 114 -1.89 1.24 19.95
N ASN A 115 -0.82 1.25 19.16
CA ASN A 115 -0.64 2.26 18.12
C ASN A 115 -1.35 1.91 16.80
N VAL A 116 -2.00 0.75 16.71
CA VAL A 116 -2.73 0.31 15.51
C VAL A 116 -4.14 0.90 15.51
N THR A 117 -4.43 1.76 14.53
CA THR A 117 -5.79 2.20 14.19
C THR A 117 -6.47 1.20 13.25
N VAL A 118 -7.77 1.35 13.03
CA VAL A 118 -8.50 0.52 12.05
C VAL A 118 -8.01 0.86 10.64
N PRO A 119 -7.36 -0.04 9.87
CA PRO A 119 -6.82 0.28 8.55
C PRO A 119 -7.88 0.80 7.58
N GLY A 120 -7.70 2.02 7.06
CA GLY A 120 -8.65 2.63 6.12
C GLY A 120 -8.26 2.52 4.64
N ALA A 121 -7.05 2.07 4.31
CA ALA A 121 -6.58 1.96 2.93
C ALA A 121 -7.45 1.04 2.04
N PRO A 122 -7.85 -0.18 2.46
CA PRO A 122 -8.67 -1.06 1.63
C PRO A 122 -10.03 -0.46 1.29
N ALA A 123 -10.70 0.17 2.27
CA ALA A 123 -11.97 0.87 2.05
C ALA A 123 -11.80 2.03 1.09
N CYS A 124 -10.76 2.85 1.26
CA CYS A 124 -10.46 3.95 0.34
C CYS A 124 -10.21 3.47 -1.10
N TRP A 125 -9.56 2.32 -1.29
CA TRP A 125 -9.33 1.74 -2.62
C TRP A 125 -10.64 1.32 -3.27
N CYS A 126 -11.51 0.64 -2.52
CA CYS A 126 -12.83 0.23 -2.99
C CYS A 126 -13.70 1.45 -3.34
N ASP A 127 -13.79 2.43 -2.45
CA ASP A 127 -14.55 3.66 -2.67
C ASP A 127 -14.03 4.46 -3.86
N THR A 128 -12.71 4.49 -4.07
CA THR A 128 -12.11 5.18 -5.22
C THR A 128 -12.53 4.52 -6.53
N VAL A 129 -12.49 3.20 -6.63
CA VAL A 129 -12.95 2.47 -7.83
C VAL A 129 -14.46 2.59 -7.99
N HIS A 130 -15.23 2.47 -6.90
CA HIS A 130 -16.68 2.53 -6.94
C HIS A 130 -17.20 3.90 -7.38
N LEU A 131 -16.69 4.97 -6.77
CA LEU A 131 -17.17 6.35 -6.99
C LEU A 131 -16.56 6.97 -8.25
N PHE A 132 -15.30 6.69 -8.53
CA PHE A 132 -14.53 7.41 -9.57
C PHE A 132 -13.97 6.51 -10.67
N GLY A 133 -14.08 5.18 -10.54
CA GLY A 133 -13.57 4.23 -11.52
C GLY A 133 -14.27 4.31 -12.87
N SER A 134 -13.70 3.66 -13.88
CA SER A 134 -14.22 3.71 -15.24
C SER A 134 -15.53 2.95 -15.43
N GLY A 135 -15.85 2.02 -14.51
CA GLY A 135 -16.92 1.03 -14.67
C GLY A 135 -16.63 -0.06 -15.70
N LYS A 136 -15.43 -0.09 -16.30
CA LYS A 136 -15.05 -1.08 -17.32
C LYS A 136 -14.27 -2.27 -16.76
N LEU A 137 -13.67 -2.09 -15.58
CA LEU A 137 -12.89 -3.10 -14.89
C LEU A 137 -13.56 -3.40 -13.55
N SER A 138 -13.60 -4.67 -13.16
CA SER A 138 -13.95 -5.04 -11.79
C SER A 138 -12.80 -4.65 -10.85
N LEU A 139 -13.08 -4.53 -9.55
CA LEU A 139 -12.03 -4.29 -8.55
C LEU A 139 -10.96 -5.40 -8.59
N GLN A 140 -11.35 -6.66 -8.76
CA GLN A 140 -10.40 -7.75 -8.99
C GLN A 140 -9.51 -7.54 -10.23
N GLY A 141 -10.09 -7.02 -11.33
CA GLY A 141 -9.33 -6.66 -12.52
C GLY A 141 -8.32 -5.53 -12.26
N VAL A 142 -8.69 -4.55 -11.43
CA VAL A 142 -7.79 -3.46 -11.01
C VAL A 142 -6.65 -3.97 -10.11
N LEU A 143 -6.93 -4.89 -9.19
CA LEU A 143 -5.94 -5.44 -8.25
C LEU A 143 -5.08 -6.56 -8.87
N GLY A 144 -5.45 -7.08 -10.04
CA GLY A 144 -4.84 -8.27 -10.67
C GLY A 144 -3.32 -8.18 -10.84
N GLY A 145 -2.78 -7.01 -11.20
CA GLY A 145 -1.33 -6.84 -11.34
C GLY A 145 -0.57 -6.93 -10.00
N ALA A 146 -1.16 -6.43 -8.91
CA ALA A 146 -0.59 -6.57 -7.57
C ALA A 146 -0.63 -8.03 -7.10
N VAL A 147 -1.74 -8.71 -7.38
CA VAL A 147 -1.91 -10.14 -7.12
C VAL A 147 -0.83 -10.96 -7.84
N GLU A 148 -0.62 -10.72 -9.14
CA GLU A 148 0.41 -11.42 -9.91
C GLU A 148 1.81 -11.19 -9.34
N LEU A 149 2.16 -9.94 -9.01
CA LEU A 149 3.44 -9.61 -8.37
C LEU A 149 3.63 -10.36 -7.04
N ALA A 150 2.57 -10.50 -6.24
CA ALA A 150 2.63 -11.20 -4.96
C ALA A 150 2.76 -12.72 -5.12
N GLU A 151 2.09 -13.33 -6.11
CA GLU A 151 2.13 -14.79 -6.35
C GLU A 151 3.37 -15.25 -7.11
N VAL A 152 3.66 -14.61 -8.24
CA VAL A 152 4.76 -14.98 -9.14
C VAL A 152 6.08 -14.41 -8.65
N GLY A 153 6.02 -13.28 -7.93
CA GLY A 153 7.17 -12.60 -7.34
C GLY A 153 7.80 -11.58 -8.26
N PHE A 154 8.67 -10.76 -7.68
CA PHE A 154 9.33 -9.65 -8.36
C PHE A 154 10.76 -9.48 -7.84
N PRO A 155 11.69 -8.96 -8.67
CA PRO A 155 13.01 -8.58 -8.20
C PRO A 155 12.95 -7.35 -7.30
N VAL A 156 13.48 -7.44 -6.08
CA VAL A 156 13.47 -6.34 -5.12
C VAL A 156 14.39 -5.22 -5.60
N ALA A 157 13.88 -3.99 -5.65
CA ALA A 157 14.65 -2.81 -6.04
C ALA A 157 15.61 -2.37 -4.93
N GLU A 158 16.67 -1.63 -5.28
CA GLU A 158 17.73 -1.23 -4.36
C GLU A 158 17.22 -0.43 -3.16
N VAL A 159 16.44 0.64 -3.41
CA VAL A 159 15.87 1.49 -2.36
C VAL A 159 14.93 0.68 -1.48
N THR A 160 14.09 -0.17 -2.06
CA THR A 160 13.21 -1.07 -1.32
C THR A 160 14.02 -2.00 -0.41
N ALA A 161 15.04 -2.67 -0.92
CA ALA A 161 15.88 -3.60 -0.14
C ALA A 161 16.54 -2.90 1.07
N HIS A 162 16.97 -1.65 0.90
CA HIS A 162 17.52 -0.83 1.99
C HIS A 162 16.48 -0.56 3.09
N HIS A 163 15.28 -0.11 2.73
CA HIS A 163 14.21 0.12 3.71
C HIS A 163 13.72 -1.18 4.35
N TRP A 164 13.67 -2.27 3.57
CA TRP A 164 13.28 -3.59 4.04
C TRP A 164 14.24 -4.13 5.11
N ALA A 165 15.56 -3.99 4.89
CA ALA A 165 16.55 -4.40 5.87
C ALA A 165 16.42 -3.63 7.19
N LYS A 166 16.21 -2.31 7.12
CA LYS A 166 15.97 -1.47 8.31
C LYS A 166 14.70 -1.86 9.05
N GLY A 167 13.61 -2.06 8.31
CA GLY A 167 12.32 -2.41 8.87
C GLY A 167 12.33 -3.78 9.56
N VAL A 168 12.94 -4.79 8.93
CA VAL A 168 13.12 -6.12 9.54
C VAL A 168 13.98 -6.06 10.81
N ALA A 169 15.04 -5.24 10.82
CA ALA A 169 15.85 -5.06 12.03
C ALA A 169 14.99 -4.47 13.17
N ALA A 170 14.23 -3.41 12.89
CA ALA A 170 13.37 -2.77 13.89
C ALA A 170 12.26 -3.70 14.42
N LEU A 171 11.61 -4.48 13.54
CA LEU A 171 10.61 -5.48 13.94
C LEU A 171 11.22 -6.55 14.86
N ARG A 172 12.42 -7.05 14.53
CA ARG A 172 13.10 -8.07 15.34
C ARG A 172 13.54 -7.56 16.70
N ASP A 173 13.99 -6.31 16.75
CA ASP A 173 14.33 -5.65 18.02
C ASP A 173 13.09 -5.45 18.90
N ALA A 174 11.92 -5.23 18.29
CA ALA A 174 10.64 -5.15 18.98
C ALA A 174 10.09 -6.51 19.44
N GLY A 175 10.40 -7.60 18.71
CA GLY A 175 9.99 -8.96 19.08
C GLY A 175 10.23 -9.98 17.95
N LYS A 176 10.57 -11.22 18.31
CA LYS A 176 10.99 -12.25 17.33
C LYS A 176 9.87 -12.78 16.42
N GLU A 177 8.61 -12.58 16.78
CA GLU A 177 7.44 -13.14 16.08
C GLU A 177 6.86 -12.21 15.00
N LEU A 178 7.43 -11.00 14.81
CA LEU A 178 6.88 -10.01 13.87
C LEU A 178 7.50 -10.10 12.48
N GLY A 179 6.65 -10.05 11.45
CA GLY A 179 7.08 -9.85 10.05
C GLY A 179 7.69 -11.08 9.37
N GLY A 180 7.42 -12.30 9.87
CA GLY A 180 7.93 -13.55 9.26
C GLY A 180 7.60 -13.66 7.77
N ASP A 181 6.38 -13.28 7.38
CA ASP A 181 5.89 -13.31 6.00
C ASP A 181 6.58 -12.29 5.07
N LEU A 182 7.42 -11.41 5.62
CA LEU A 182 8.21 -10.43 4.89
C LEU A 182 9.67 -10.86 4.72
N LEU A 183 10.01 -12.12 5.03
CA LEU A 183 11.38 -12.62 5.02
C LEU A 183 11.61 -13.63 3.90
N LEU A 184 12.79 -13.56 3.30
CA LEU A 184 13.33 -14.58 2.42
C LEU A 184 14.44 -15.33 3.19
N ASP A 185 14.24 -16.63 3.44
CA ASP A 185 15.16 -17.47 4.23
C ASP A 185 15.54 -16.83 5.57
N ASN A 186 14.53 -16.38 6.33
CA ASN A 186 14.67 -15.68 7.61
C ASN A 186 15.54 -14.41 7.55
N ARG A 187 15.59 -13.71 6.41
CA ARG A 187 16.30 -12.43 6.27
C ARG A 187 15.51 -11.48 5.36
N ALA A 188 15.76 -10.18 5.50
CA ALA A 188 15.25 -9.22 4.51
C ALA A 188 15.84 -9.55 3.12
N PRO A 189 15.03 -9.51 2.05
CA PRO A 189 15.52 -9.74 0.71
C PRO A 189 16.49 -8.64 0.28
N LYS A 190 17.52 -9.02 -0.46
CA LYS A 190 18.50 -8.10 -1.05
C LYS A 190 18.05 -7.64 -2.43
N CYS A 191 18.62 -6.52 -2.89
CA CYS A 191 18.42 -6.02 -4.25
C CYS A 191 18.65 -7.14 -5.29
N GLY A 192 17.73 -7.26 -6.24
CA GLY A 192 17.75 -8.25 -7.32
C GLY A 192 17.25 -9.65 -6.94
N GLN A 193 17.11 -9.98 -5.64
CA GLN A 193 16.47 -11.23 -5.25
C GLN A 193 14.98 -11.20 -5.57
N VAL A 194 14.43 -12.34 -5.97
CA VAL A 194 12.99 -12.48 -6.20
C VAL A 194 12.30 -12.74 -4.86
N PHE A 195 11.33 -11.89 -4.54
CA PHE A 195 10.47 -12.04 -3.37
C PHE A 195 9.04 -12.36 -3.79
N ARG A 196 8.35 -13.20 -3.01
CA ARG A 196 6.95 -13.60 -3.21
C ARG A 196 6.22 -13.49 -1.88
N ASN A 197 4.95 -13.12 -1.92
CA ASN A 197 4.08 -13.12 -0.76
C ASN A 197 2.71 -13.74 -1.10
N PRO A 198 2.61 -15.08 -1.11
CA PRO A 198 1.36 -15.76 -1.43
C PRO A 198 0.22 -15.43 -0.46
N ALA A 199 0.52 -15.16 0.82
CA ALA A 199 -0.49 -14.78 1.80
C ALA A 199 -1.15 -13.44 1.42
N LEU A 200 -0.35 -12.42 1.10
CA LEU A 200 -0.86 -11.13 0.64
C LEU A 200 -1.63 -11.26 -0.69
N ALA A 201 -1.18 -12.14 -1.60
CA ALA A 201 -1.95 -12.42 -2.81
C ALA A 201 -3.34 -12.97 -2.52
N GLN A 202 -3.47 -13.91 -1.57
CA GLN A 202 -4.77 -14.43 -1.16
C GLN A 202 -5.62 -13.34 -0.51
N THR A 203 -5.03 -12.47 0.31
CA THR A 203 -5.72 -11.30 0.85
C THR A 203 -6.27 -10.41 -0.26
N LEU A 204 -5.46 -10.06 -1.27
CA LEU A 204 -5.87 -9.22 -2.40
C LEU A 204 -6.91 -9.90 -3.33
N LYS A 205 -6.98 -11.23 -3.35
CA LYS A 205 -7.97 -12.02 -4.11
C LYS A 205 -9.30 -12.20 -3.40
N ALA A 206 -9.36 -11.97 -2.09
CA ALA A 206 -10.51 -12.34 -1.29
C ALA A 206 -11.80 -11.67 -1.79
N SER A 207 -12.95 -12.33 -1.63
CA SER A 207 -14.25 -11.72 -1.99
C SER A 207 -14.63 -10.56 -1.06
N MET A 208 -13.95 -10.44 0.08
CA MET A 208 -14.15 -9.35 1.04
C MET A 208 -13.92 -7.96 0.44
N TRP A 209 -13.35 -7.84 -0.76
CA TRP A 209 -13.21 -6.58 -1.48
C TRP A 209 -14.49 -6.20 -2.24
N GLU A 210 -15.34 -7.18 -2.55
CA GLU A 210 -16.64 -7.01 -3.22
C GLU A 210 -17.77 -6.88 -2.19
N ASP A 211 -17.66 -7.56 -1.05
CA ASP A 211 -18.65 -7.57 0.04
C ASP A 211 -18.50 -6.39 1.04
N LEU A 212 -17.70 -5.36 0.74
CA LEU A 212 -17.68 -4.11 1.52
C LEU A 212 -18.96 -3.28 1.22
N GLU A 213 -20.14 -3.91 1.27
CA GLU A 213 -21.41 -3.20 1.47
C GLU A 213 -21.46 -2.72 2.93
N TRP A 214 -20.97 -1.50 3.17
CA TRP A 214 -21.02 -0.89 4.49
C TRP A 214 -22.35 -0.18 4.73
N THR A 215 -23.31 -0.95 5.26
CA THR A 215 -24.29 -0.37 6.18
C THR A 215 -23.59 -0.06 7.51
N GLU A 216 -24.00 1.02 8.19
CA GLU A 216 -23.52 1.39 9.52
C GLU A 216 -23.58 0.18 10.47
N GLY A 217 -22.46 -0.52 10.71
CA GLY A 217 -22.38 -1.46 11.84
C GLY A 217 -21.59 -2.76 11.70
N ASN A 218 -21.00 -3.13 10.56
CA ASN A 218 -20.38 -4.47 10.44
C ASN A 218 -18.84 -4.45 10.28
N THR A 219 -18.12 -3.92 11.28
CA THR A 219 -16.67 -4.14 11.40
C THR A 219 -16.40 -5.42 12.17
N GLY A 220 -15.89 -6.43 11.46
CA GLY A 220 -15.02 -7.42 12.08
C GLY A 220 -15.34 -8.86 11.72
N LYS A 221 -14.85 -9.31 10.56
CA LYS A 221 -14.23 -10.63 10.48
C LYS A 221 -12.88 -10.50 9.75
N THR A 222 -11.85 -10.62 10.59
CA THR A 222 -10.43 -10.85 10.27
C THR A 222 -9.65 -9.64 9.71
N LEU A 223 -8.86 -9.04 10.60
CA LEU A 223 -7.51 -8.57 10.31
C LEU A 223 -6.54 -9.53 11.01
#